data_AF-A0A6C0FHB1-F1
#
_entry.id   AF-A0A6C0FHB1-F1
#
_cell.length_a   1.000
_cell.length_b   1.000
_cell.length_c   1.000
_cell.angle_alpha   90.00
_cell.angle_beta   90.00
_cell.angle_gamma   90.00
#
_symmetry.space_group_name_H-M   'P 1'
#
loop_
_entity.id
_entity.type
_entity.pdbx_description
1 polymer ?
#
loop_
_entity_poly.entity_id
_entity_poly.type
_entity_poly.pdbx_seq_one_letter_code
_entity_poly.pdbx_strand_id
1 'polypeptide(L)'
;MLVIDKTMTKKKVKFDFKKLSNIYELLHKKHECAGTLVVKNNEMVGYTISKGDTDSVHTPLSSWNWHSHPLFLYQREGVCWGWPSGEDLREVVFFGLGGNRAHFVFALEGVYVLNTTPCFKRWIKKIITNPWDRGLIISLLELVFKSTHNLRTNSYNEKYPLHPEDWVMMVQRLRIGFLFDKNQKNKDPCGKLTCRKITTHDGGNKSRELMPLEKYTEQYEGDTINIYKVGKNGSINGSRKVSVKYGLKRLEALGKSFSESCPNSRIYNARYYPNGRGKSRFDALKPSEKIELYPKIDKIRPPRDVKVLDFV
;
A
#
# COMPACT_ATOMS: atom_id res chain seq x y z
N MET A 1 23.67 -16.23 -20.77
CA MET A 1 22.34 -16.37 -21.42
C MET A 1 21.38 -16.94 -20.37
N LEU A 2 20.55 -16.11 -19.74
CA LEU A 2 19.71 -16.53 -18.60
C LEU A 2 18.35 -16.99 -19.10
N VAL A 3 18.10 -18.29 -18.95
CA VAL A 3 16.82 -18.93 -19.23
C VAL A 3 15.75 -18.31 -18.33
N ILE A 4 14.89 -17.50 -18.93
CA ILE A 4 13.66 -17.04 -18.29
C ILE A 4 12.79 -18.28 -18.13
N ASP A 5 12.63 -18.74 -16.90
CA ASP A 5 11.66 -19.79 -16.57
C ASP A 5 10.26 -19.32 -16.99
N LYS A 6 9.79 -19.85 -18.12
CA LYS A 6 8.53 -19.49 -18.80
C LYS A 6 7.30 -20.15 -18.16
N THR A 7 7.40 -20.75 -16.97
CA THR A 7 6.35 -21.65 -16.47
C THR A 7 5.74 -21.28 -15.11
N MET A 8 5.67 -20.00 -14.74
CA MET A 8 4.62 -19.58 -13.80
C MET A 8 3.32 -19.36 -14.58
N THR A 9 2.53 -20.41 -14.70
CA THR A 9 1.16 -20.32 -15.22
C THR A 9 0.39 -19.29 -14.41
N LYS A 10 -0.04 -18.22 -15.08
CA LYS A 10 -0.87 -17.15 -14.51
C LYS A 10 -2.08 -17.76 -13.81
N LYS A 11 -2.06 -17.77 -12.48
CA LYS A 11 -3.14 -18.34 -11.69
C LYS A 11 -4.20 -17.27 -11.48
N LYS A 12 -5.14 -17.23 -12.43
CA LYS A 12 -6.34 -16.40 -12.34
C LYS A 12 -7.22 -16.92 -11.22
N VAL A 13 -7.60 -16.06 -10.28
CA VAL A 13 -8.51 -16.40 -9.17
C VAL A 13 -9.75 -15.54 -9.25
N LYS A 14 -10.94 -16.15 -9.16
CA LYS A 14 -12.21 -15.44 -9.13
C LYS A 14 -12.58 -15.04 -7.71
N PHE A 15 -12.84 -13.75 -7.52
CA PHE A 15 -13.36 -13.18 -6.28
C PHE A 15 -14.76 -12.64 -6.50
N ASP A 16 -15.74 -13.30 -5.88
CA ASP A 16 -17.11 -12.78 -5.77
C ASP A 16 -17.23 -11.99 -4.46
N PHE A 17 -17.12 -10.67 -4.55
CA PHE A 17 -17.18 -9.80 -3.38
C PHE A 17 -18.54 -9.81 -2.68
N LYS A 18 -19.62 -10.28 -3.33
CA LYS A 18 -20.92 -10.46 -2.66
C LYS A 18 -20.84 -11.50 -1.55
N LYS A 19 -20.03 -12.55 -1.73
CA LYS A 19 -19.78 -13.57 -0.70
C LYS A 19 -18.98 -13.04 0.50
N LEU A 20 -18.45 -11.82 0.40
CA LEU A 20 -17.74 -11.13 1.47
C LEU A 20 -18.60 -10.07 2.17
N SER A 21 -19.93 -10.09 2.00
CA SER A 21 -20.85 -9.10 2.56
C SER A 21 -20.65 -8.85 4.06
N ASN A 22 -20.35 -9.90 4.83
CA ASN A 22 -20.20 -9.74 6.28
C ASN A 22 -18.90 -9.01 6.64
N ILE A 23 -17.87 -9.03 5.80
CA ILE A 23 -16.68 -8.18 5.99
C ILE A 23 -17.07 -6.70 5.86
N TYR A 24 -18.01 -6.36 4.98
CA TYR A 24 -18.52 -4.99 4.86
C TYR A 24 -19.36 -4.55 6.06
N GLU A 25 -19.97 -5.48 6.80
CA GLU A 25 -20.62 -5.17 8.08
C GLU A 25 -19.60 -4.79 9.17
N LEU A 26 -18.36 -5.30 9.07
CA LEU A 26 -17.28 -4.95 10.00
C LEU A 26 -16.81 -3.51 9.85
N LEU A 27 -17.05 -2.88 8.69
CA LEU A 27 -16.71 -1.47 8.48
C LEU A 27 -17.52 -0.50 9.36
N HIS A 28 -18.59 -0.97 10.02
CA HIS A 28 -19.34 -0.20 11.01
C HIS A 28 -18.84 -0.41 12.45
N LYS A 29 -17.82 -1.26 12.67
CA LYS A 29 -17.25 -1.48 14.01
C LYS A 29 -16.34 -0.31 14.41
N LYS A 30 -16.05 -0.23 15.70
CA LYS A 30 -15.14 0.76 16.31
C LYS A 30 -13.69 0.27 16.44
N HIS A 31 -13.33 -0.75 15.68
CA HIS A 31 -11.99 -1.34 15.65
C HIS A 31 -11.73 -1.98 14.29
N GLU A 32 -10.46 -2.08 13.91
CA GLU A 32 -10.06 -2.81 12.72
C GLU A 32 -10.26 -4.32 12.91
N CYS A 33 -10.67 -5.00 11.83
CA CYS A 33 -10.75 -6.45 11.75
C CYS A 33 -9.79 -6.94 10.67
N ALA A 34 -9.29 -8.16 10.82
CA ALA A 34 -8.49 -8.82 9.79
C ALA A 34 -8.92 -10.28 9.60
N GLY A 35 -8.28 -10.96 8.67
CA GLY A 35 -8.37 -12.39 8.55
C GLY A 35 -7.73 -12.93 7.28
N THR A 36 -8.14 -14.12 6.90
CA THR A 36 -7.70 -14.81 5.69
C THR A 36 -8.86 -15.00 4.71
N LEU A 37 -8.56 -15.07 3.42
CA LEU A 37 -9.49 -15.50 2.37
C LEU A 37 -9.14 -16.94 1.96
N VAL A 38 -10.14 -17.82 1.93
CA VAL A 38 -9.99 -19.22 1.56
C VAL A 38 -10.26 -19.36 0.07
N VAL A 39 -9.26 -19.84 -0.68
CA VAL A 39 -9.35 -20.06 -2.13
C VAL A 39 -9.19 -21.55 -2.43
N LYS A 40 -10.17 -22.15 -3.09
CA LYS A 40 -10.14 -23.53 -3.60
C LYS A 40 -10.45 -23.52 -5.09
N ASN A 41 -9.74 -24.33 -5.88
CA ASN A 41 -9.97 -24.44 -7.33
C ASN A 41 -10.03 -23.10 -8.08
N ASN A 42 -9.14 -22.16 -7.74
CA ASN A 42 -9.10 -20.80 -8.32
C ASN A 42 -10.33 -19.93 -8.04
N GLU A 43 -11.12 -20.26 -7.01
CA GLU A 43 -12.27 -19.46 -6.60
C GLU A 43 -12.24 -19.21 -5.09
N MET A 44 -12.63 -18.01 -4.69
CA MET A 44 -12.83 -17.69 -3.27
C MET A 44 -14.08 -18.40 -2.76
N VAL A 45 -13.92 -19.20 -1.69
CA VAL A 45 -14.96 -20.05 -1.11
C VAL A 45 -15.31 -19.67 0.34
N GLY A 46 -14.54 -18.80 0.98
CA GLY A 46 -14.81 -18.36 2.34
C GLY A 46 -13.74 -17.42 2.88
N TYR A 47 -13.85 -17.08 4.17
CA TYR A 47 -12.92 -16.22 4.88
C TYR A 47 -12.91 -16.55 6.38
N THR A 48 -11.87 -16.11 7.07
CA THR A 48 -11.79 -16.10 8.54
C THR A 48 -11.86 -14.65 9.02
N ILE A 49 -12.26 -14.44 10.28
CA ILE A 49 -12.22 -13.13 10.95
C ILE A 49 -11.42 -13.29 12.24
N SER A 50 -10.39 -12.47 12.39
CA SER A 50 -9.68 -12.20 13.63
C SER A 50 -9.95 -10.75 14.03
N LYS A 51 -10.33 -10.51 15.29
CA LYS A 51 -10.50 -9.16 15.82
C LYS A 51 -9.14 -8.53 16.07
N GLY A 52 -8.97 -7.28 15.66
CA GLY A 52 -7.83 -6.45 16.02
C GLY A 52 -8.09 -5.60 17.26
N ASP A 53 -7.16 -4.69 17.52
CA ASP A 53 -7.33 -3.58 18.45
C ASP A 53 -8.03 -2.42 17.72
N THR A 54 -8.25 -1.31 18.44
CA THR A 54 -8.90 -0.10 17.95
C THR A 54 -8.28 0.34 16.61
N ASP A 55 -6.95 0.46 16.53
CA ASP A 55 -6.26 1.13 15.41
C ASP A 55 -5.20 0.28 14.70
N SER A 56 -5.16 -0.99 15.03
CA SER A 56 -4.26 -1.93 14.39
C SER A 56 -4.81 -3.33 14.51
N VAL A 57 -4.52 -4.15 13.52
CA VAL A 57 -4.85 -5.57 13.58
C VAL A 57 -3.67 -6.39 13.09
N HIS A 58 -3.33 -7.44 13.85
CA HIS A 58 -2.38 -8.43 13.37
C HIS A 58 -3.02 -9.25 12.25
N THR A 59 -2.63 -8.96 11.01
CA THR A 59 -3.14 -9.70 9.86
C THR A 59 -2.42 -11.05 9.74
N PRO A 60 -3.15 -12.18 9.77
CA PRO A 60 -2.52 -13.50 9.72
C PRO A 60 -1.76 -13.73 8.40
N LEU A 61 -0.56 -14.32 8.50
CA LEU A 61 0.19 -14.73 7.31
C LEU A 61 -0.53 -15.89 6.64
N SER A 62 -1.02 -15.65 5.42
CA SER A 62 -1.64 -16.67 4.58
C SER A 62 -1.46 -16.31 3.11
N SER A 63 -1.86 -17.21 2.19
CA SER A 63 -1.83 -16.92 0.76
C SER A 63 -2.69 -15.71 0.38
N TRP A 64 -3.77 -15.44 1.12
CA TRP A 64 -4.69 -14.35 0.87
C TRP A 64 -5.16 -13.83 2.22
N ASN A 65 -4.79 -12.61 2.56
CA ASN A 65 -5.17 -12.01 3.84
C ASN A 65 -5.84 -10.67 3.62
N TRP A 66 -6.49 -10.17 4.65
CA TRP A 66 -7.23 -8.93 4.57
C TRP A 66 -7.30 -8.22 5.90
N HIS A 67 -7.52 -6.91 5.85
CA HIS A 67 -8.02 -6.11 6.97
C HIS A 67 -9.00 -5.03 6.51
N SER A 68 -9.67 -4.41 7.48
CA SER A 68 -10.68 -3.39 7.26
C SER A 68 -10.23 -2.03 7.79
N HIS A 69 -10.51 -0.97 7.04
CA HIS A 69 -10.49 0.43 7.49
C HIS A 69 -11.94 0.88 7.77
N PRO A 70 -12.45 0.68 8.99
CA PRO A 70 -13.84 1.00 9.34
C PRO A 70 -14.13 2.50 9.44
N LEU A 71 -15.42 2.83 9.43
CA LEU A 71 -15.98 4.18 9.47
C LEU A 71 -15.43 5.04 10.61
N PHE A 72 -15.22 4.44 11.79
CA PHE A 72 -14.77 5.20 12.95
C PHE A 72 -13.38 5.83 12.72
N LEU A 73 -12.49 5.21 11.92
CA LEU A 73 -11.19 5.79 11.55
C LEU A 73 -11.35 7.03 10.68
N TYR A 74 -12.35 7.05 9.79
CA TYR A 74 -12.64 8.21 8.95
C TYR A 74 -13.08 9.41 9.78
N GLN A 75 -13.91 9.14 10.79
CA GLN A 75 -14.40 10.15 11.72
C GLN A 75 -13.28 10.68 12.61
N ARG A 76 -12.46 9.77 13.17
CA ARG A 76 -11.41 10.15 14.11
C ARG A 76 -10.22 10.85 13.44
N GLU A 77 -9.72 10.30 12.34
CA GLU A 77 -8.56 10.85 11.61
C GLU A 77 -8.94 11.95 10.63
N GLY A 78 -10.23 12.26 10.49
CA GLY A 78 -10.73 13.24 9.54
C GLY A 78 -10.31 12.92 8.10
N VAL A 79 -10.31 11.63 7.72
CA VAL A 79 -9.96 11.19 6.35
C VAL A 79 -11.19 11.06 5.46
N CYS A 80 -11.01 11.28 4.16
CA CYS A 80 -12.04 11.14 3.12
C CYS A 80 -11.87 9.88 2.27
N TRP A 81 -10.72 9.21 2.38
CA TRP A 81 -10.37 7.98 1.68
C TRP A 81 -9.66 7.04 2.66
N GLY A 82 -9.91 5.73 2.55
CA GLY A 82 -9.29 4.70 3.37
C GLY A 82 -8.24 3.93 2.61
N TRP A 83 -7.48 4.56 1.71
CA TRP A 83 -6.38 3.85 1.04
C TRP A 83 -5.32 3.36 2.05
N PRO A 84 -4.61 2.27 1.74
CA PRO A 84 -3.58 1.69 2.60
C PRO A 84 -2.48 2.67 3.07
N SER A 85 -2.07 2.55 4.33
CA SER A 85 -1.00 3.28 5.01
C SER A 85 0.41 2.81 4.58
N GLY A 86 1.45 3.49 5.03
CA GLY A 86 2.83 3.05 4.77
C GLY A 86 3.15 1.72 5.44
N GLU A 87 2.60 1.50 6.64
CA GLU A 87 2.66 0.26 7.39
C GLU A 87 2.00 -0.89 6.63
N ASP A 88 0.86 -0.66 6.00
CA ASP A 88 0.19 -1.68 5.17
C ASP A 88 1.08 -2.09 3.98
N LEU A 89 1.72 -1.12 3.32
CA LEU A 89 2.61 -1.39 2.17
C LEU A 89 3.86 -2.15 2.60
N ARG A 90 4.42 -1.81 3.76
CA ARG A 90 5.50 -2.54 4.41
C ARG A 90 5.10 -3.99 4.70
N GLU A 91 3.91 -4.20 5.27
CA GLU A 91 3.37 -5.53 5.54
C GLU A 91 3.15 -6.35 4.27
N VAL A 92 2.68 -5.74 3.18
CA VAL A 92 2.57 -6.42 1.87
C VAL A 92 3.91 -6.97 1.39
N VAL A 93 5.03 -6.30 1.70
CA VAL A 93 6.36 -6.85 1.41
C VAL A 93 6.65 -8.05 2.32
N PHE A 94 6.44 -7.93 3.63
CA PHE A 94 6.66 -9.04 4.57
C PHE A 94 5.79 -10.26 4.23
N PHE A 95 4.50 -10.07 3.98
CA PHE A 95 3.59 -11.10 3.53
C PHE A 95 4.06 -11.72 2.22
N GLY A 96 4.44 -10.90 1.24
CA GLY A 96 4.98 -11.37 -0.03
C GLY A 96 6.25 -12.23 0.13
N LEU A 97 7.11 -11.90 1.10
CA LEU A 97 8.25 -12.73 1.49
C LEU A 97 7.82 -14.03 2.16
N GLY A 98 6.76 -14.00 2.98
CA GLY A 98 6.16 -15.16 3.62
C GLY A 98 5.30 -16.04 2.71
N GLY A 99 5.16 -15.71 1.42
CA GLY A 99 4.40 -16.51 0.45
C GLY A 99 2.96 -16.06 0.20
N ASN A 100 2.55 -14.90 0.74
CA ASN A 100 1.28 -14.27 0.40
C ASN A 100 1.22 -13.89 -1.08
N ARG A 101 0.04 -14.06 -1.65
CA ARG A 101 -0.28 -13.77 -3.05
C ARG A 101 -0.94 -12.42 -3.20
N ALA A 102 -1.85 -12.06 -2.29
CA ALA A 102 -2.38 -10.72 -2.17
C ALA A 102 -2.94 -10.42 -0.78
N HIS A 103 -2.95 -9.12 -0.50
CA HIS A 103 -3.49 -8.51 0.68
C HIS A 103 -4.64 -7.58 0.27
N PHE A 104 -5.77 -7.69 0.97
CA PHE A 104 -6.99 -6.95 0.68
C PHE A 104 -7.29 -5.96 1.79
N VAL A 105 -7.47 -4.68 1.46
CA VAL A 105 -7.86 -3.66 2.42
C VAL A 105 -9.27 -3.20 2.07
N PHE A 106 -10.23 -3.55 2.93
CA PHE A 106 -11.63 -3.19 2.79
C PHE A 106 -11.87 -1.81 3.39
N ALA A 107 -12.45 -0.90 2.61
CA ALA A 107 -12.66 0.50 2.97
C ALA A 107 -14.09 0.95 2.61
N LEU A 108 -14.50 2.14 3.05
CA LEU A 108 -15.85 2.67 2.79
C LEU A 108 -16.11 2.88 1.29
N GLU A 109 -15.11 3.36 0.55
CA GLU A 109 -15.20 3.64 -0.88
C GLU A 109 -15.08 2.38 -1.76
N GLY A 110 -14.38 1.34 -1.28
CA GLY A 110 -14.07 0.17 -2.09
C GLY A 110 -13.09 -0.78 -1.41
N VAL A 111 -12.47 -1.65 -2.20
CA VAL A 111 -11.43 -2.56 -1.74
C VAL A 111 -10.15 -2.37 -2.53
N TYR A 112 -9.04 -2.26 -1.82
CA TYR A 112 -7.69 -2.21 -2.38
C TYR A 112 -7.10 -3.61 -2.35
N VAL A 113 -6.54 -4.05 -3.47
CA VAL A 113 -5.86 -5.35 -3.58
C VAL A 113 -4.41 -5.10 -3.92
N LEU A 114 -3.52 -5.51 -3.01
CA LEU A 114 -2.10 -5.23 -3.05
C LEU A 114 -1.30 -6.54 -3.11
N ASN A 115 -0.24 -6.56 -3.92
CA ASN A 115 0.78 -7.59 -3.86
C ASN A 115 2.12 -7.07 -4.37
N THR A 116 3.23 -7.66 -3.92
CA THR A 116 4.54 -7.40 -4.54
C THR A 116 4.65 -8.13 -5.88
N THR A 117 5.38 -7.55 -6.83
CA THR A 117 5.60 -8.18 -8.15
C THR A 117 6.57 -9.38 -8.05
N PRO A 118 6.49 -10.36 -8.96
CA PRO A 118 7.41 -11.50 -8.98
C PRO A 118 8.87 -11.11 -9.09
N CYS A 119 9.16 -10.10 -9.92
CA CYS A 119 10.54 -9.66 -10.12
C CYS A 119 11.08 -9.03 -8.84
N PHE A 120 10.30 -8.16 -8.19
CA PHE A 120 10.68 -7.58 -6.90
C PHE A 120 10.88 -8.67 -5.84
N LYS A 121 9.93 -9.60 -5.69
CA LYS A 121 10.05 -10.75 -4.77
C LYS A 121 11.32 -11.56 -5.03
N ARG A 122 11.63 -11.85 -6.30
CA ARG A 122 12.84 -12.59 -6.69
C ARG A 122 14.09 -11.81 -6.33
N TRP A 123 14.15 -10.52 -6.66
CA TRP A 123 15.30 -9.66 -6.39
C TRP A 123 15.58 -9.55 -4.89
N ILE A 124 14.58 -9.19 -4.08
CA ILE A 124 14.76 -9.04 -2.63
C ILE A 124 15.12 -10.37 -1.93
N LYS A 125 14.63 -11.53 -2.42
CA LYS A 125 14.92 -12.85 -1.83
C LYS A 125 16.23 -13.47 -2.27
N LYS A 126 16.52 -13.41 -3.58
CA LYS A 126 17.62 -14.16 -4.20
C LYS A 126 18.84 -13.31 -4.48
N ILE A 127 18.67 -12.03 -4.78
CA ILE A 127 19.76 -11.11 -5.17
C ILE A 127 20.26 -10.35 -3.94
N ILE A 128 19.37 -9.88 -3.08
CA ILE A 128 19.76 -9.21 -1.83
C ILE A 128 20.17 -10.24 -0.76
N THR A 129 21.48 -10.42 -0.62
CA THR A 129 22.09 -11.37 0.31
C THR A 129 22.10 -10.85 1.76
N ASN A 130 22.37 -9.55 1.95
CA ASN A 130 22.41 -8.92 3.26
C ASN A 130 21.00 -8.68 3.83
N PRO A 131 20.63 -9.25 5.00
CA PRO A 131 19.31 -9.06 5.61
C PRO A 131 19.04 -7.62 6.05
N TRP A 132 20.07 -6.81 6.34
CA TRP A 132 19.90 -5.40 6.68
C TRP A 132 19.53 -4.55 5.47
N ASP A 133 20.02 -4.90 4.28
CA ASP A 133 19.63 -4.21 3.04
C ASP A 133 18.15 -4.44 2.73
N ARG A 134 17.63 -5.65 2.98
CA ARG A 134 16.18 -5.93 2.86
C ARG A 134 15.38 -5.04 3.81
N GLY A 135 15.81 -4.93 5.06
CA GLY A 135 15.18 -4.05 6.05
C GLY A 135 15.23 -2.58 5.65
N LEU A 136 16.35 -2.10 5.13
CA LEU A 136 16.50 -0.73 4.64
C LEU A 136 15.51 -0.43 3.50
N ILE A 137 15.40 -1.32 2.51
CA ILE A 137 14.44 -1.18 1.41
C ILE A 137 13.01 -1.10 1.96
N ILE A 138 12.64 -2.01 2.87
CA ILE A 138 11.29 -2.09 3.44
C ILE A 138 10.97 -0.83 4.26
N SER A 139 11.88 -0.36 5.11
CA SER A 139 11.68 0.79 5.99
C SER A 139 11.55 2.09 5.19
N LEU A 140 12.32 2.24 4.10
CA LEU A 140 12.21 3.42 3.23
C LEU A 140 10.95 3.39 2.35
N LEU A 141 10.47 2.21 1.93
CA LEU A 141 9.17 2.11 1.26
C LEU A 141 8.03 2.49 2.20
N GLU A 142 8.06 2.01 3.45
CA GLU A 142 7.12 2.42 4.50
C GLU A 142 7.09 3.95 4.62
N LEU A 143 8.26 4.58 4.77
CA LEU A 143 8.39 6.03 4.91
C LEU A 143 7.82 6.80 3.71
N VAL A 144 8.11 6.36 2.48
CA VAL A 144 7.55 6.98 1.27
C VAL A 144 6.02 6.92 1.26
N PHE A 145 5.41 5.82 1.69
CA PHE A 145 3.96 5.69 1.69
C PHE A 145 3.30 6.32 2.92
N LYS A 146 4.01 6.42 4.06
CA LYS A 146 3.58 7.22 5.23
C LYS A 146 3.33 8.67 4.84
N SER A 147 4.11 9.22 3.92
CA SER A 147 3.90 10.59 3.43
C SER A 147 2.52 10.79 2.77
N THR A 148 1.89 9.71 2.28
CA THR A 148 0.58 9.79 1.62
C THR A 148 -0.58 9.82 2.61
N HIS A 149 -0.31 9.57 3.89
CA HIS A 149 -1.33 9.47 4.93
C HIS A 149 -2.09 10.79 5.14
N ASN A 150 -1.38 11.92 5.17
CA ASN A 150 -2.04 13.23 5.29
C ASN A 150 -2.80 13.64 4.02
N LEU A 151 -2.45 13.03 2.88
CA LEU A 151 -3.04 13.34 1.58
C LEU A 151 -4.44 12.74 1.39
N ARG A 152 -4.90 11.86 2.29
CA ARG A 152 -6.29 11.34 2.35
C ARG A 152 -7.17 12.11 3.32
N THR A 153 -6.67 13.14 3.99
CA THR A 153 -7.47 13.94 4.92
C THR A 153 -8.50 14.79 4.18
N ASN A 154 -9.62 15.10 4.85
CA ASN A 154 -10.64 16.00 4.33
C ASN A 154 -10.06 17.38 4.03
N SER A 155 -9.25 17.92 4.95
CA SER A 155 -8.62 19.25 4.84
C SER A 155 -7.69 19.35 3.63
N TYR A 156 -6.89 18.32 3.36
CA TYR A 156 -6.02 18.29 2.19
C TYR A 156 -6.84 18.16 0.89
N ASN A 157 -7.78 17.21 0.84
CA ASN A 157 -8.53 16.92 -0.38
C ASN A 157 -9.48 18.05 -0.79
N GLU A 158 -9.93 18.88 0.15
CA GLU A 158 -10.75 20.06 -0.16
C GLU A 158 -9.96 21.06 -1.02
N LYS A 159 -8.64 21.17 -0.77
CA LYS A 159 -7.73 22.05 -1.52
C LYS A 159 -7.14 21.37 -2.75
N TYR A 160 -6.80 20.09 -2.64
CA TYR A 160 -6.10 19.32 -3.66
C TYR A 160 -6.79 17.97 -3.88
N PRO A 161 -7.85 17.91 -4.69
CA PRO A 161 -8.64 16.70 -4.87
C PRO A 161 -7.82 15.52 -5.42
N LEU A 162 -7.66 14.51 -4.56
CA LEU A 162 -7.11 13.21 -4.90
C LEU A 162 -8.22 12.16 -4.84
N HIS A 163 -8.05 11.10 -5.63
CA HIS A 163 -8.92 9.93 -5.62
C HIS A 163 -8.12 8.66 -5.37
N PRO A 164 -8.76 7.56 -4.93
CA PRO A 164 -8.13 6.24 -4.78
C PRO A 164 -7.27 5.82 -5.99
N GLU A 165 -7.70 6.15 -7.21
CA GLU A 165 -6.98 5.84 -8.44
C GLU A 165 -5.66 6.60 -8.57
N ASP A 166 -5.59 7.85 -8.08
CA ASP A 166 -4.37 8.65 -8.05
C ASP A 166 -3.32 7.97 -7.15
N TRP A 167 -3.75 7.46 -5.99
CA TRP A 167 -2.92 6.69 -5.07
C TRP A 167 -2.48 5.34 -5.66
N VAL A 168 -3.40 4.58 -6.25
CA VAL A 168 -3.08 3.31 -6.93
C VAL A 168 -2.07 3.53 -8.05
N MET A 169 -2.22 4.60 -8.83
CA MET A 169 -1.27 4.95 -9.88
C MET A 169 0.12 5.22 -9.32
N MET A 170 0.25 5.95 -8.21
CA MET A 170 1.54 6.17 -7.54
C MET A 170 2.15 4.84 -7.09
N VAL A 171 1.40 4.01 -6.36
CA VAL A 171 1.89 2.71 -5.85
C VAL A 171 2.38 1.81 -6.97
N GLN A 172 1.64 1.74 -8.09
CA GLN A 172 2.01 0.93 -9.24
C GLN A 172 3.25 1.47 -9.97
N ARG A 173 3.43 2.79 -10.04
CA ARG A 173 4.48 3.40 -10.87
C ARG A 173 5.75 3.68 -10.10
N LEU A 174 5.71 3.68 -8.76
CA LEU A 174 6.89 3.87 -7.93
C LEU A 174 8.00 2.88 -8.28
N ARG A 175 9.21 3.41 -8.46
CA ARG A 175 10.46 2.67 -8.60
C ARG A 175 11.46 3.30 -7.65
N ILE A 176 12.31 2.49 -7.01
CA ILE A 176 13.33 2.99 -6.07
C ILE A 176 14.21 4.05 -6.73
N GLY A 177 14.63 3.83 -7.97
CA GLY A 177 15.47 4.79 -8.71
C GLY A 177 14.81 6.16 -8.95
N PHE A 178 13.48 6.25 -8.97
CA PHE A 178 12.80 7.55 -9.14
C PHE A 178 13.01 8.48 -7.95
N LEU A 179 13.23 7.94 -6.75
CA LEU A 179 13.47 8.70 -5.53
C LEU A 179 14.80 9.47 -5.55
N PHE A 180 15.70 9.10 -6.47
CA PHE A 180 17.05 9.66 -6.60
C PHE A 180 17.28 10.36 -7.96
N ASP A 181 16.26 10.43 -8.82
CA ASP A 181 16.40 11.03 -10.14
C ASP A 181 16.52 12.57 -10.04
N LYS A 182 17.73 13.07 -10.28
CA LYS A 182 18.05 14.51 -10.27
C LYS A 182 17.57 15.21 -11.54
N ASN A 183 17.27 14.48 -12.63
CA ASN A 183 16.84 15.06 -13.91
C ASN A 183 15.33 15.32 -13.92
N GLN A 184 14.94 16.48 -13.38
CA GLN A 184 13.53 16.91 -13.22
C GLN A 184 12.85 17.41 -14.51
N LYS A 185 13.48 17.25 -15.69
CA LYS A 185 12.95 17.80 -16.96
C LYS A 185 11.70 17.06 -17.47
N ASN A 186 11.45 15.84 -17.01
CA ASN A 186 10.29 15.04 -17.44
C ASN A 186 9.14 15.15 -16.44
N LYS A 187 7.90 15.15 -16.96
CA LYS A 187 6.66 15.06 -16.17
C LYS A 187 6.73 13.88 -15.21
N ASP A 188 6.29 14.08 -13.96
CA ASP A 188 6.35 13.03 -12.94
C ASP A 188 5.59 11.78 -13.43
N PRO A 189 6.21 10.58 -13.39
CA PRO A 189 5.60 9.38 -13.91
C PRO A 189 4.34 8.98 -13.12
N CYS A 190 4.15 9.44 -11.88
CA CYS A 190 3.05 9.03 -11.00
C CYS A 190 1.81 9.93 -11.04
N GLY A 191 1.80 10.94 -11.92
CA GLY A 191 0.62 11.75 -12.20
C GLY A 191 0.38 12.81 -11.12
N LYS A 192 -0.80 12.81 -10.51
CA LYS A 192 -1.14 13.81 -9.49
C LYS A 192 -0.30 13.65 -8.23
N LEU A 193 0.05 12.43 -7.85
CA LEU A 193 1.01 12.16 -6.78
C LEU A 193 2.39 11.93 -7.38
N THR A 194 3.43 12.39 -6.68
CA THR A 194 4.80 12.35 -7.21
C THR A 194 5.54 11.12 -6.74
N CYS A 195 6.35 10.52 -7.62
CA CYS A 195 7.29 9.45 -7.25
C CYS A 195 8.74 9.92 -7.16
N ARG A 196 9.03 11.15 -7.60
CA ARG A 196 10.38 11.75 -7.56
C ARG A 196 10.64 12.61 -6.33
N LYS A 197 9.56 13.12 -5.75
CA LYS A 197 9.55 13.95 -4.55
C LYS A 197 8.45 13.44 -3.62
N ILE A 198 8.62 13.70 -2.34
CA ILE A 198 7.61 13.44 -1.33
C ILE A 198 6.64 14.61 -1.32
N THR A 199 5.36 14.33 -1.54
CA THR A 199 4.31 15.33 -1.34
C THR A 199 4.02 15.40 0.16
N THR A 200 4.26 16.55 0.78
CA THR A 200 3.97 16.81 2.19
C THR A 200 2.89 17.89 2.33
N HIS A 201 2.25 17.90 3.50
CA HIS A 201 1.35 18.97 3.91
C HIS A 201 1.53 19.26 5.39
N ASP A 202 2.33 20.27 5.71
CA ASP A 202 2.56 20.73 7.07
C ASP A 202 1.47 21.74 7.44
N GLY A 203 0.23 21.27 7.66
CA GLY A 203 -0.85 21.86 8.49
C GLY A 203 -1.17 23.36 8.43
N GLY A 204 -0.52 24.15 7.58
CA GLY A 204 -0.50 25.60 7.55
C GLY A 204 -0.61 26.10 6.12
N ASN A 205 -0.86 27.40 5.96
CA ASN A 205 -1.30 28.09 4.74
C ASN A 205 -0.35 28.05 3.52
N LYS A 206 0.57 27.09 3.41
CA LYS A 206 1.47 26.95 2.28
C LYS A 206 1.00 25.84 1.34
N SER A 207 1.23 26.11 0.06
CA SER A 207 0.93 25.27 -1.08
C SER A 207 1.43 23.84 -0.89
N ARG A 208 0.95 22.91 -1.73
CA ARG A 208 1.51 21.57 -1.87
C ARG A 208 3.04 21.61 -1.91
N GLU A 209 3.70 21.13 -0.86
CA GLU A 209 5.16 21.10 -0.78
C GLU A 209 5.68 19.78 -1.37
N LEU A 210 6.66 19.90 -2.27
CA LEU A 210 7.35 18.76 -2.87
C LEU A 210 8.78 18.72 -2.36
N MET A 211 9.06 17.76 -1.50
CA MET A 211 10.33 17.64 -0.79
C MET A 211 11.19 16.49 -1.33
N PRO A 212 12.53 16.64 -1.43
CA PRO A 212 13.41 15.50 -1.66
C PRO A 212 13.27 14.43 -0.56
N LEU A 213 13.47 13.15 -0.89
CA LEU A 213 13.37 12.07 0.09
C LEU A 213 14.31 12.28 1.29
N GLU A 214 15.52 12.79 1.06
CA GLU A 214 16.49 13.07 2.12
C GLU A 214 15.93 14.01 3.18
N LYS A 215 15.50 15.21 2.77
CA LYS A 215 14.93 16.20 3.68
C LYS A 215 13.66 15.68 4.37
N TYR A 216 12.81 14.93 3.68
CA TYR A 216 11.62 14.33 4.30
C TYR A 216 12.01 13.29 5.37
N THR A 217 13.01 12.47 5.08
CA THR A 217 13.49 11.45 6.01
C THR A 217 14.11 12.10 7.24
N GLU A 218 14.91 13.15 7.07
CA GLU A 218 15.49 13.91 8.18
C GLU A 218 14.42 14.57 9.05
N GLN A 219 13.37 15.13 8.44
CA GLN A 219 12.25 15.71 9.18
C GLN A 219 11.46 14.67 9.99
N TYR A 220 11.29 13.46 9.46
CA TYR A 220 10.44 12.45 10.07
C TYR A 220 11.18 11.53 11.06
N GLU A 221 12.41 11.15 10.74
CA GLU A 221 13.22 10.17 11.51
C GLU A 221 14.39 10.84 12.27
N GLY A 222 14.69 12.12 12.00
CA GLY A 222 15.92 12.77 12.45
C GLY A 222 17.14 12.29 11.67
N ASP A 223 18.32 12.27 12.30
CA ASP A 223 19.58 11.92 11.62
C ASP A 223 19.77 10.41 11.37
N THR A 224 18.87 9.57 11.88
CA THR A 224 18.98 8.11 11.77
C THR A 224 17.66 7.44 11.45
N ILE A 225 17.68 6.40 10.62
CA ILE A 225 16.53 5.56 10.29
C ILE A 225 16.64 4.25 11.07
N ASN A 226 15.54 3.81 11.69
CA ASN A 226 15.47 2.47 12.26
C ASN A 226 15.26 1.43 11.14
N ILE A 227 16.13 0.42 11.07
CA ILE A 227 16.02 -0.66 10.09
C ILE A 227 15.99 -2.03 10.77
N TYR A 228 15.29 -2.97 10.16
CA TYR A 228 15.12 -4.33 10.67
C TYR A 228 16.06 -5.33 9.99
N LYS A 229 16.48 -6.37 10.71
CA LYS A 229 17.18 -7.52 10.13
C LYS A 229 16.15 -8.47 9.56
N VAL A 230 15.88 -8.36 8.25
CA VAL A 230 14.78 -9.10 7.60
C VAL A 230 15.31 -10.33 6.88
N GLY A 231 14.81 -11.51 7.24
CA GLY A 231 15.12 -12.80 6.58
C GLY A 231 14.47 -12.97 5.20
N LYS A 232 14.86 -14.00 4.45
CA LYS A 232 14.32 -14.28 3.10
C LYS A 232 12.82 -14.60 3.10
N ASN A 233 12.29 -15.06 4.22
CA ASN A 233 10.87 -15.38 4.40
C ASN A 233 10.10 -14.27 5.15
N GLY A 234 10.73 -13.10 5.36
CA GLY A 234 10.09 -11.96 6.04
C GLY A 234 10.23 -11.94 7.56
N SER A 235 10.91 -12.91 8.18
CA SER A 235 11.17 -12.92 9.62
C SER A 235 12.04 -11.74 10.05
N ILE A 236 11.72 -11.12 11.19
CA ILE A 236 12.47 -10.00 11.76
C ILE A 236 13.26 -10.50 12.97
N ASN A 237 14.60 -10.41 12.91
CA ASN A 237 15.48 -10.95 13.95
C ASN A 237 16.43 -9.86 14.50
N GLY A 238 15.87 -8.69 14.81
CA GLY A 238 16.59 -7.55 15.37
C GLY A 238 16.39 -6.25 14.60
N SER A 239 16.80 -5.14 15.21
CA SER A 239 16.77 -3.80 14.64
C SER A 239 18.08 -3.07 14.91
N ARG A 240 18.38 -2.04 14.12
CA ARG A 240 19.47 -1.09 14.38
C ARG A 240 19.15 0.25 13.73
N LYS A 241 19.77 1.31 14.24
CA LYS A 241 19.75 2.63 13.60
C LYS A 241 20.89 2.76 12.60
N VAL A 242 20.63 3.43 11.48
CA VAL A 242 21.66 3.82 10.49
C VAL A 242 21.48 5.30 10.17
N SER A 243 22.56 6.04 9.90
CA SER A 243 22.43 7.45 9.55
C SER A 243 21.63 7.60 8.24
N VAL A 244 20.80 8.65 8.15
CA VAL A 244 19.96 8.93 6.97
C VAL A 244 20.81 8.96 5.71
N LYS A 245 21.90 9.75 5.73
CA LYS A 245 22.83 9.90 4.61
C LYS A 245 23.40 8.55 4.12
N TYR A 246 23.83 7.69 5.05
CA TYR A 246 24.34 6.36 4.70
C TYR A 246 23.22 5.47 4.12
N GLY A 247 22.06 5.45 4.79
CA GLY A 247 20.89 4.68 4.37
C GLY A 247 20.43 5.02 2.96
N LEU A 248 20.32 6.32 2.65
CA LEU A 248 19.89 6.78 1.33
C LEU A 248 20.91 6.49 0.24
N LYS A 249 22.20 6.72 0.50
CA LYS A 249 23.28 6.34 -0.45
C LYS A 249 23.27 4.83 -0.72
N ARG A 250 23.05 4.01 0.31
CA ARG A 250 22.93 2.56 0.16
C ARG A 250 21.67 2.18 -0.63
N LEU A 251 20.53 2.83 -0.36
CA LEU A 251 19.28 2.60 -1.08
C LEU A 251 19.41 2.96 -2.57
N GLU A 252 20.08 4.06 -2.91
CA GLU A 252 20.32 4.44 -4.31
C GLU A 252 21.07 3.33 -5.07
N ALA A 253 22.14 2.78 -4.48
CA ALA A 253 22.87 1.65 -5.05
C ALA A 253 21.99 0.39 -5.20
N LEU A 254 21.15 0.10 -4.21
CA LEU A 254 20.17 -1.00 -4.28
C LEU A 254 19.12 -0.75 -5.37
N GLY A 255 18.66 0.49 -5.54
CA GLY A 255 17.72 0.88 -6.59
C GLY A 255 18.30 0.67 -8.00
N LYS A 256 19.59 0.94 -8.18
CA LYS A 256 20.32 0.62 -9.43
C LYS A 256 20.36 -0.89 -9.67
N SER A 257 20.75 -1.67 -8.67
CA SER A 257 20.76 -3.14 -8.74
C SER A 257 19.37 -3.72 -9.07
N PHE A 258 18.30 -3.16 -8.49
CA PHE A 258 16.94 -3.56 -8.82
C PHE A 258 16.60 -3.26 -10.28
N SER A 259 16.93 -2.08 -10.77
CA SER A 259 16.67 -1.67 -12.15
C SER A 259 17.41 -2.53 -13.17
N GLU A 260 18.64 -2.96 -12.86
CA GLU A 260 19.42 -3.89 -13.67
C GLU A 260 18.82 -5.31 -13.66
N SER A 261 18.42 -5.80 -12.48
CA SER A 261 17.88 -7.15 -12.31
C SER A 261 16.44 -7.31 -12.80
N CYS A 262 15.70 -6.21 -12.79
CA CYS A 262 14.28 -6.13 -13.06
C CYS A 262 13.95 -4.87 -13.89
N PRO A 263 14.44 -4.78 -15.15
CA PRO A 263 14.20 -3.61 -15.99
C PRO A 263 12.71 -3.32 -16.13
N ASN A 264 12.35 -2.06 -15.90
CA ASN A 264 10.97 -1.56 -15.94
C ASN A 264 9.98 -2.21 -14.96
N SER A 265 10.44 -3.06 -14.04
CA SER A 265 9.55 -3.71 -13.09
C SER A 265 9.07 -2.75 -12.02
N ARG A 266 7.86 -3.04 -11.52
CA ARG A 266 7.22 -2.32 -10.43
C ARG A 266 7.54 -3.04 -9.12
N ILE A 267 7.44 -2.34 -8.00
CA ILE A 267 7.56 -2.96 -6.68
C ILE A 267 6.24 -3.65 -6.32
N TYR A 268 5.14 -2.91 -6.47
CA TYR A 268 3.79 -3.34 -6.14
C TYR A 268 2.92 -3.46 -7.39
N ASN A 269 2.01 -4.42 -7.35
CA ASN A 269 0.74 -4.36 -8.04
C ASN A 269 -0.29 -3.86 -7.03
N ALA A 270 -1.08 -2.87 -7.44
CA ALA A 270 -2.20 -2.35 -6.67
C ALA A 270 -3.43 -2.28 -7.58
N ARG A 271 -4.60 -2.65 -7.08
CA ARG A 271 -5.87 -2.48 -7.79
C ARG A 271 -6.89 -1.92 -6.80
N TYR A 272 -7.78 -1.07 -7.29
CA TYR A 272 -8.90 -0.55 -6.53
C TYR A 272 -10.21 -0.98 -7.20
N TYR A 273 -11.14 -1.48 -6.40
CA TYR A 273 -12.47 -1.87 -6.83
C TYR A 273 -13.50 -1.08 -6.02
N PRO A 274 -14.18 -0.09 -6.64
CA PRO A 274 -15.16 0.72 -5.93
C PRO A 274 -16.38 -0.10 -5.52
N ASN A 275 -16.98 0.29 -4.41
CA ASN A 275 -18.21 -0.28 -3.89
C ASN A 275 -19.41 0.06 -4.79
N GLY A 276 -20.29 -0.92 -5.08
CA GLY A 276 -21.46 -0.71 -5.94
C GLY A 276 -21.22 -0.86 -7.45
N ARG A 277 -21.93 -0.07 -8.28
CA ARG A 277 -21.75 0.02 -9.74
C ARG A 277 -21.06 1.33 -10.08
N GLY A 278 -19.81 1.28 -10.54
CA GLY A 278 -19.06 2.48 -10.94
C GLY A 278 -18.62 3.33 -9.76
N LYS A 279 -18.45 4.65 -9.98
CA LYS A 279 -18.15 5.61 -8.91
C LYS A 279 -19.30 5.61 -7.90
N SER A 280 -18.97 5.31 -6.65
CA SER A 280 -19.97 5.26 -5.58
C SER A 280 -20.54 6.66 -5.32
N ARG A 281 -21.73 6.76 -4.69
CA ARG A 281 -22.24 8.07 -4.21
C ARG A 281 -21.23 8.74 -3.29
N PHE A 282 -20.49 7.94 -2.51
CA PHE A 282 -19.41 8.40 -1.64
C PHE A 282 -18.26 9.04 -2.44
N ASP A 283 -17.95 8.53 -3.63
CA ASP A 283 -16.87 9.05 -4.48
C ASP A 283 -17.22 10.41 -5.11
N ALA A 284 -18.52 10.70 -5.27
CA ALA A 284 -19.03 11.94 -5.85
C ALA A 284 -19.12 13.08 -4.85
N LEU A 285 -19.07 12.79 -3.54
CA LEU A 285 -19.15 13.79 -2.49
C LEU A 285 -17.82 14.55 -2.35
N LYS A 286 -17.95 15.84 -2.10
CA LYS A 286 -16.84 16.67 -1.63
C LYS A 286 -16.36 16.17 -0.25
N PRO A 287 -15.09 16.40 0.12
CA PRO A 287 -14.57 15.99 1.42
C PRO A 287 -15.41 16.50 2.61
N SER A 288 -15.79 17.78 2.61
CA SER A 288 -16.72 18.36 3.59
C SER A 288 -18.06 17.60 3.70
N GLU A 289 -18.67 17.25 2.56
CA GLU A 289 -19.95 16.51 2.51
C GLU A 289 -19.84 15.06 3.03
N LYS A 290 -18.66 14.44 2.93
CA LYS A 290 -18.43 13.08 3.46
C LYS A 290 -18.52 13.04 4.98
N ILE A 291 -18.01 14.07 5.65
CA ILE A 291 -18.08 14.19 7.11
C ILE A 291 -19.54 14.15 7.58
N GLU A 292 -20.41 14.90 6.91
CA GLU A 292 -21.84 14.95 7.21
C GLU A 292 -22.57 13.64 6.86
N LEU A 293 -22.04 12.88 5.91
CA LEU A 293 -22.59 11.58 5.51
C LEU A 293 -22.23 10.49 6.52
N TYR A 294 -21.05 10.51 7.16
CA TYR A 294 -20.57 9.42 8.01
C TYR A 294 -21.60 8.90 9.02
N PRO A 295 -22.30 9.75 9.80
CA PRO A 295 -23.30 9.28 10.75
C PRO A 295 -24.53 8.63 10.12
N LYS A 296 -24.74 8.80 8.80
CA LYS A 296 -25.90 8.33 8.03
C LYS A 296 -25.57 7.10 7.17
N ILE A 297 -24.35 6.57 7.24
CA ILE A 297 -23.96 5.37 6.51
C ILE A 297 -24.49 4.17 7.30
N ASP A 298 -25.64 3.64 6.87
CA ASP A 298 -26.26 2.47 7.50
C ASP A 298 -25.80 1.14 6.90
N LYS A 299 -25.38 1.15 5.63
CA LYS A 299 -24.93 -0.05 4.91
C LYS A 299 -23.92 0.27 3.82
N ILE A 300 -22.83 -0.50 3.80
CA ILE A 300 -21.83 -0.46 2.75
C ILE A 300 -22.01 -1.69 1.87
N ARG A 301 -22.09 -1.47 0.56
CA ARG A 301 -22.34 -2.54 -0.42
C ARG A 301 -21.03 -2.97 -1.06
N PRO A 302 -20.74 -4.29 -1.17
CA PRO A 302 -19.56 -4.75 -1.88
C PRO A 302 -19.56 -4.35 -3.37
N PRO A 303 -18.40 -4.42 -4.04
CA PRO A 303 -18.32 -4.41 -5.50
C PRO A 303 -19.27 -5.45 -6.09
N ARG A 304 -20.03 -5.07 -7.13
CA ARG A 304 -21.10 -5.95 -7.65
C ARG A 304 -20.62 -7.08 -8.56
N ASP A 305 -19.45 -6.94 -9.17
CA ASP A 305 -18.98 -7.92 -10.17
C ASP A 305 -17.98 -8.89 -9.56
N VAL A 306 -18.06 -10.14 -10.04
CA VAL A 306 -16.98 -11.11 -9.86
C VAL A 306 -15.73 -10.56 -10.54
N LYS A 307 -14.64 -10.41 -9.80
CA LYS A 307 -13.36 -9.96 -10.34
C LYS A 307 -12.44 -11.16 -10.53
N VAL A 308 -11.92 -11.29 -11.75
CA VAL A 308 -10.85 -12.25 -12.04
C VAL A 308 -9.53 -11.55 -11.80
N LEU A 309 -8.86 -11.94 -10.73
CA LEU A 309 -7.61 -11.35 -10.33
C LEU A 309 -6.46 -12.23 -10.84
N ASP A 310 -5.58 -11.61 -11.61
CA ASP A 310 -4.36 -12.27 -12.09
C ASP A 310 -3.20 -11.89 -11.16
N PHE A 311 -2.62 -12.89 -10.49
CA PHE A 311 -1.47 -12.74 -9.62
C PHE A 311 -0.33 -13.50 -10.26
N VAL A 312 0.45 -12.76 -11.05
CA VAL A 312 1.73 -13.21 -11.60
C VAL A 312 2.72 -13.27 -10.46
#